data_AF-A0A940B9C1-F1
#
_entry.id   AF-A0A940B9C1-F1
#
_cell.length_a   1.000
_cell.length_b   1.000
_cell.length_c   1.000
_cell.angle_alpha   90.00
_cell.angle_beta   90.00
_cell.angle_gamma   90.00
#
_symmetry.space_group_name_H-M   'P 1'
#
loop_
_entity.id
_entity.type
_entity.pdbx_description
1 polymer ?
#
loop_
_entity_poly.entity_id
_entity_poly.type
_entity_poly.pdbx_seq_one_letter_code
_entity_poly.pdbx_strand_id
1 'polypeptide(L)' 'MGAYKHIIFDIDGTLVDTYQTGLGSLQVTIKEFLNEDVTLKSLEKYFGIPSFQAAEMLYPQDPKLFLEVW' A
#
# COMPACT_ATOMS: atom_id res chain seq x y z
N MET A 1 30.02 22.44 -8.74
CA MET A 1 28.84 21.54 -8.81
C MET A 1 27.81 22.17 -9.74
N GLY A 2 27.40 21.48 -10.80
CA GLY A 2 26.33 21.95 -11.68
C GLY A 2 24.97 21.56 -11.10
N ALA A 3 23.99 22.46 -11.17
CA ALA A 3 22.61 22.17 -10.75
C ALA A 3 21.98 21.09 -11.63
N TYR A 4 21.11 20.25 -11.05
CA TYR A 4 20.32 19.29 -11.79
C TYR A 4 19.42 20.02 -12.79
N LYS A 5 19.40 19.56 -14.05
CA LYS A 5 18.55 20.16 -15.10
C LYS A 5 17.09 19.73 -15.00
N HIS A 6 16.85 18.54 -14.46
CA HIS A 6 15.53 17.95 -14.30
C HIS A 6 15.45 17.23 -12.97
N ILE A 7 14.26 17.26 -12.35
CA ILE A 7 13.94 16.54 -11.13
C ILE A 7 12.60 15.85 -11.36
N ILE A 8 12.50 14.59 -10.94
CA ILE A 8 11.27 13.81 -10.98
C ILE A 8 10.84 13.61 -9.53
N PHE A 9 9.59 13.93 -9.24
CA PHE A 9 8.99 13.71 -7.92
C PHE A 9 7.99 12.59 -8.03
N ASP A 10 8.07 11.66 -7.08
CA ASP A 10 6.96 10.79 -6.77
C ASP A 10 5.86 11.59 -6.07
N ILE A 11 4.63 11.07 -6.04
CA ILE A 11 3.50 11.72 -5.39
C ILE A 11 3.37 11.22 -3.96
N ASP A 12 3.15 9.90 -3.81
CA ASP A 12 2.82 9.27 -2.54
C ASP A 12 4.03 9.23 -1.60
N GLY A 13 3.86 9.77 -0.39
CA GLY A 13 4.94 9.86 0.60
C GLY A 13 6.08 10.81 0.22
N THR A 14 6.02 11.47 -0.95
CA THR A 14 7.00 12.46 -1.40
C THR A 14 6.40 13.87 -1.44
N LEU A 15 5.34 14.08 -2.22
CA LEU A 15 4.64 15.37 -2.31
C LEU A 15 3.41 15.42 -1.41
N VAL A 16 2.76 14.27 -1.19
CA VAL A 16 1.55 14.14 -0.39
C VAL A 16 1.72 13.01 0.61
N ASP A 17 1.41 13.28 1.88
CA ASP A 17 1.36 12.22 2.90
C ASP A 17 0.09 11.38 2.71
N THR A 18 0.26 10.26 2.00
CA THR A 18 -0.79 9.26 1.76
C THR A 18 -0.60 8.00 2.63
N TYR A 19 0.26 8.08 3.65
CA TYR A 19 0.58 6.92 4.50
C TYR A 19 -0.65 6.38 5.22
N GLN A 20 -1.40 7.27 5.90
CA GLN A 20 -2.59 6.89 6.66
C GLN A 20 -3.73 6.41 5.75
N THR A 21 -3.91 7.03 4.59
CA THR A 21 -4.98 6.64 3.67
C THR A 21 -4.69 5.32 2.99
N GLY A 22 -3.45 5.12 2.49
CA GLY A 22 -3.05 3.89 1.80
C GLY A 22 -3.02 2.66 2.70
N LEU A 23 -2.40 2.77 3.89
CA LEU A 23 -2.35 1.65 4.82
C LEU A 23 -3.66 1.48 5.62
N GLY A 24 -4.40 2.57 5.85
CA GLY A 24 -5.70 2.53 6.50
C GLY A 24 -6.74 1.78 5.69
N SER A 25 -6.82 2.00 4.37
CA SER A 25 -7.72 1.22 3.52
C SER A 25 -7.35 -0.26 3.53
N LEU A 26 -6.06 -0.59 3.44
CA LEU A 26 -5.58 -1.97 3.51
C LEU A 26 -5.92 -2.63 4.85
N GLN A 27 -5.74 -1.91 5.96
CA GLN A 27 -6.09 -2.38 7.30
C GLN A 27 -7.59 -2.72 7.41
N VAL A 28 -8.45 -1.87 6.86
CA VAL A 28 -9.91 -2.11 6.82
C VAL A 28 -10.22 -3.34 5.98
N THR A 29 -9.65 -3.47 4.78
CA THR A 29 -9.87 -4.64 3.92
C THR A 29 -9.43 -5.93 4.60
N ILE A 30 -8.25 -5.97 5.23
CA ILE A 30 -7.78 -7.15 5.97
C ILE A 30 -8.75 -7.51 7.11
N LYS A 31 -9.23 -6.50 7.84
CA LYS A 31 -10.19 -6.71 8.92
C LYS A 31 -11.53 -7.25 8.44
N GLU A 32 -12.09 -6.69 7.38
CA GLU A 32 -13.43 -7.06 6.90
C GLU A 32 -13.43 -8.35 6.08
N PHE A 33 -12.41 -8.56 5.25
CA PHE A 33 -12.34 -9.68 4.33
C PHE A 33 -11.65 -10.92 4.92
N LEU A 34 -10.56 -10.73 5.68
CA LEU A 34 -9.81 -11.83 6.28
C LEU A 34 -10.17 -12.05 7.76
N ASN A 35 -10.95 -11.15 8.36
CA ASN A 35 -11.31 -11.19 9.77
C ASN A 35 -10.08 -11.18 10.70
N GLU A 36 -9.05 -10.42 10.32
CA GLU A 36 -7.80 -10.27 11.06
C GLU A 36 -7.60 -8.82 11.53
N ASP A 37 -7.32 -8.62 12.82
CA ASP A 37 -6.92 -7.33 13.35
C ASP A 37 -5.41 -7.14 13.23
N VAL A 38 -4.99 -6.23 12.37
CA VAL A 38 -3.57 -5.86 12.14
C VAL A 38 -3.31 -4.42 12.54
N THR A 39 -2.06 -4.07 12.83
CA THR A 39 -1.66 -2.68 13.09
C THR A 39 -1.16 -2.00 11.82
N LEU A 40 -1.29 -0.67 11.71
CA LEU A 40 -0.70 0.06 10.59
C LEU A 40 0.81 -0.18 10.46
N LYS A 41 1.52 -0.27 11.59
CA LYS A 41 2.97 -0.55 11.61
C LYS A 41 3.33 -1.88 10.95
N SER A 42 2.52 -2.93 11.14
CA SER A 42 2.75 -4.21 10.47
C SER A 42 2.52 -4.15 8.95
N LEU A 43 1.80 -3.14 8.46
CA LEU A 43 1.50 -2.94 7.05
C LEU A 43 2.50 -2.01 6.34
N GLU A 44 3.42 -1.36 7.05
CA GLU A 44 4.45 -0.46 6.48
C GLU A 44 5.19 -1.07 5.30
N LYS A 45 5.48 -2.38 5.38
CA LYS A 45 6.17 -3.13 4.32
C LYS A 45 5.42 -3.17 2.99
N TYR A 46 4.12 -2.86 2.95
CA TYR A 46 3.31 -2.82 1.73
C TYR A 46 3.20 -1.40 1.14
N PHE A 47 3.62 -0.36 1.87
CA PHE A 47 3.53 1.01 1.38
C PHE A 47 4.49 1.24 0.20
N GLY A 48 3.97 1.75 -0.92
CA GLY A 48 4.73 1.92 -2.17
C GLY A 48 4.96 0.64 -2.98
N ILE A 49 4.52 -0.53 -2.50
CA ILE A 49 4.49 -1.76 -3.30
C ILE A 49 3.28 -1.71 -4.25
N PRO A 50 3.41 -2.13 -5.52
CA PRO A 50 2.26 -2.29 -6.41
C PRO A 50 1.18 -3.16 -5.76
N SER A 51 -0.08 -2.69 -5.75
CA SER A 51 -1.17 -3.35 -5.00
C SER A 51 -1.32 -4.84 -5.32
N PHE A 52 -1.11 -5.24 -6.58
CA PHE A 52 -1.16 -6.66 -6.98
C PHE A 52 -0.12 -7.52 -6.25
N GLN A 53 1.11 -7.02 -6.08
CA GLN A 53 2.15 -7.73 -5.34
C GLN A 53 1.81 -7.80 -3.84
N ALA A 54 1.25 -6.73 -3.27
CA ALA A 54 0.76 -6.76 -1.90
C ALA A 54 -0.37 -7.80 -1.72
N ALA A 55 -1.28 -7.90 -2.69
CA ALA A 55 -2.33 -8.91 -2.71
C ALA A 55 -1.77 -10.35 -2.83
N GLU A 56 -0.75 -10.59 -3.64
CA GLU A 56 -0.05 -11.89 -3.71
C GLU A 56 0.58 -12.28 -2.36
N MET A 57 1.09 -11.30 -1.61
CA MET A 57 1.69 -11.54 -0.30
C MET A 57 0.67 -11.77 0.82
N LEU A 58 -0.51 -11.14 0.73
CA LEU A 58 -1.55 -11.18 1.77
C LEU A 58 -2.54 -12.31 1.56
N TYR A 59 -2.95 -12.53 0.32
CA TYR A 59 -3.98 -13.50 -0.04
C TYR A 59 -3.59 -14.26 -1.32
N PRO A 60 -2.54 -15.11 -1.25
CA PRO A 60 -1.99 -15.81 -2.42
C PRO A 60 -2.97 -16.78 -3.07
N GLN A 61 -4.04 -17.17 -2.37
CA GLN A 61 -5.06 -18.09 -2.89
C GLN A 61 -5.88 -17.47 -4.03
N ASP A 62 -6.20 -16.17 -3.93
CA ASP A 62 -6.86 -15.41 -4.99
C ASP A 62 -6.54 -13.90 -4.90
N PRO A 63 -5.35 -13.47 -5.36
CA PRO A 63 -4.93 -12.07 -5.28
C PRO A 63 -5.85 -11.11 -6.03
N LYS A 64 -6.57 -11.59 -7.05
CA LYS A 64 -7.51 -10.77 -7.81
C LYS A 64 -8.73 -10.44 -6.98
N LEU A 65 -9.30 -11.43 -6.30
CA LEU A 65 -10.41 -11.20 -5.38
C LEU A 65 -10.03 -10.20 -4.29
N PHE A 66 -8.82 -10.31 -3.73
CA PHE A 66 -8.35 -9.36 -2.71
C PHE A 66 -8.27 -7.92 -3.25
N LEU A 67 -7.82 -7.73 -4.50
CA LEU A 67 -7.82 -6.41 -5.14
C LEU A 67 -9.21 -5.87 -5.49
N GLU A 68 -10.20 -6.73 -5.70
CA GLU A 68 -11.57 -6.29 -5.97
C GLU A 68 -12.25 -5.71 -4.72
N VAL A 69 -11.78 -6.11 -3.53
CA VAL A 69 -12.32 -5.67 -2.23
C VAL A 69 -11.40 -4.70 -1.49
N TRP A 70 -10.25 -4.34 -2.07
CA TRP A 70 -9.32 -3.32 -1.57
C TRP A 70 -9.37 -2.06 -2.42
#